data_AF-A2F0E1-F1
#
_entry.id   AF-A2F0E1-F1
#
_cell.length_a   1.000
_cell.length_b   1.000
_cell.length_c   1.000
_cell.angle_alpha   90.00
_cell.angle_beta   90.00
_cell.angle_gamma   90.00
#
_symmetry.space_group_name_H-M   'P 1'
#
loop_
_entity.id
_entity.type
_entity.pdbx_description
1 polymer ?
#
loop_
_entity_poly.entity_id
_entity_poly.type
_entity_poly.pdbx_seq_one_letter_code
_entity_poly.pdbx_strand_id
1 'polypeptide(L)'
;MLANEFSVDSQNVTIKGEEMVSKYDYHTSHVVASADGIKIVPETKKFEFKTNLHVPKTGVMLIGWGGNNGTTLTSGVYANKHGLVWDTKRGEVKANYHGSLTQCGTTYLGQDEKGTTYVAPFKALLPMVNPNDLIIGGWDISKLNIYESARRAHVMEPAMLIQLKDELEKMHPLPAVFDLNFVAPNQKDRADNVIPGNKWEQLETVRKQMRDFKEQNKLEKLIILWTANTERYCEVKEGVHMTPEQLLQAIKNNDPEISPSTIYATAAILEHIPYINGSPQNTFVPGLIQLAEREDVAIMGDDFKTGQTKFKSVMADFLISSGLKLTAVVSYNHLGNNDGLNLDFEKCFRSKQISKSSVIDDMVGYNPILYPNGEHPDHVVVIKYVPSVGDSKRALDEYDSDIFCGGKNIISVHNTCEDSLLAAPLMLDLIILMELFTRVELKDETMKEFHHMNAVYSVLSFLLKAPRTPTGTPVINSLFQQRACMENILRATRGLQPLNNMHLEWKMPKQ
;
A
#
# COMPACT_ATOMS: atom_id res chain seq x y z
N MET A 1 4.52 -12.54 -26.37
CA MET A 1 4.77 -11.22 -26.99
C MET A 1 4.22 -10.13 -26.09
N LEU A 2 4.93 -9.00 -25.98
CA LEU A 2 4.50 -7.85 -25.19
C LEU A 2 3.71 -6.88 -26.08
N ALA A 3 2.45 -6.66 -25.76
CA ALA A 3 1.61 -5.63 -26.37
C ALA A 3 1.68 -4.36 -25.49
N ASN A 4 2.47 -3.38 -25.91
CA ASN A 4 2.65 -2.13 -25.15
C ASN A 4 1.33 -1.34 -25.02
N GLU A 5 0.46 -1.47 -26.02
CA GLU A 5 -0.90 -0.93 -26.06
C GLU A 5 -1.84 -2.00 -26.63
N PHE A 6 -3.12 -1.94 -26.26
CA PHE A 6 -4.14 -2.83 -26.80
C PHE A 6 -5.53 -2.21 -26.74
N SER A 7 -6.39 -2.57 -27.69
CA SER A 7 -7.82 -2.24 -27.71
C SER A 7 -8.65 -3.47 -27.31
N VAL A 8 -9.80 -3.24 -26.69
CA VAL A 8 -10.78 -4.29 -26.39
C VAL A 8 -12.00 -4.05 -27.25
N ASP A 9 -12.31 -4.98 -28.15
CA ASP A 9 -13.55 -4.95 -28.92
C ASP A 9 -14.66 -5.62 -28.08
N SER A 10 -15.44 -4.78 -27.39
CA SER A 10 -16.51 -5.22 -26.51
C SER A 10 -17.73 -4.32 -26.66
N GLN A 11 -18.88 -4.93 -26.96
CA GLN A 11 -20.18 -4.23 -27.04
C GLN A 11 -20.64 -3.67 -25.68
N ASN A 12 -20.01 -4.12 -24.59
CA ASN A 12 -20.32 -3.68 -23.24
C ASN A 12 -19.53 -2.43 -22.82
N VAL A 13 -18.63 -1.93 -23.66
CA VAL A 13 -17.82 -0.75 -23.37
C VAL A 13 -18.20 0.38 -24.32
N THR A 14 -18.40 1.57 -23.77
CA THR A 14 -18.60 2.79 -24.54
C THR A 14 -17.59 3.83 -24.08
N ILE A 15 -16.90 4.46 -25.02
CA ILE A 15 -15.96 5.56 -24.75
C ILE A 15 -16.52 6.82 -25.41
N LYS A 16 -16.68 7.90 -24.63
CA LYS A 16 -17.11 9.22 -25.11
C LYS A 16 -16.19 10.28 -24.52
N GLY A 17 -15.35 10.89 -25.36
CA GLY A 17 -14.33 11.82 -24.89
C GLY A 17 -13.38 11.12 -23.92
N GLU A 18 -13.27 11.65 -22.70
CA GLU A 18 -12.43 11.12 -21.63
C GLU A 18 -13.18 10.16 -20.69
N GLU A 19 -14.43 9.81 -20.98
CA GLU A 19 -15.19 8.89 -20.13
C GLU A 19 -15.32 7.51 -20.79
N MET A 20 -14.96 6.47 -20.03
CA MET A 20 -15.20 5.07 -20.37
C MET A 20 -16.28 4.50 -19.46
N VAL A 21 -17.34 3.94 -20.03
CA VAL A 21 -18.37 3.20 -19.30
C VAL A 21 -18.35 1.74 -19.73
N SER A 22 -18.26 0.83 -18.77
CA SER A 22 -18.25 -0.61 -18.98
C SER A 22 -19.37 -1.29 -18.21
N LYS A 23 -20.20 -2.08 -18.89
CA LYS A 23 -21.21 -2.96 -18.28
C LYS A 23 -20.56 -4.30 -17.92
N TYR A 24 -20.85 -4.78 -16.72
CA TYR A 24 -20.18 -5.94 -16.16
C TYR A 24 -21.13 -6.83 -15.39
N ASP A 25 -21.21 -8.10 -15.80
CA ASP A 25 -21.93 -9.16 -15.09
C ASP A 25 -21.00 -9.78 -14.03
N TYR A 26 -21.26 -9.48 -12.77
CA TYR A 26 -20.53 -10.03 -11.62
C TYR A 26 -21.16 -11.33 -11.17
N HIS A 27 -20.57 -12.45 -11.61
CA HIS A 27 -20.94 -13.79 -11.18
C HIS A 27 -20.41 -14.06 -9.77
N THR A 28 -21.31 -14.40 -8.85
CA THR A 28 -20.99 -14.70 -7.46
C THR A 28 -21.96 -15.74 -6.90
N SER A 29 -21.88 -16.04 -5.61
CA SER A 29 -22.80 -16.95 -4.94
C SER A 29 -23.08 -16.44 -3.53
N HIS A 30 -24.31 -16.60 -3.05
CA HIS A 30 -24.61 -16.44 -1.63
C HIS A 30 -24.84 -17.80 -0.96
N VAL A 31 -24.45 -17.89 0.31
CA VAL A 31 -24.54 -19.11 1.12
C VAL A 31 -25.73 -19.01 2.06
N VAL A 32 -26.59 -20.02 2.06
CA VAL A 32 -27.71 -20.18 2.99
C VAL A 32 -27.44 -21.40 3.86
N ALA A 33 -27.13 -21.17 5.13
CA ALA A 33 -26.97 -22.23 6.13
C ALA A 33 -28.29 -22.45 6.89
N SER A 34 -28.71 -23.71 7.02
CA SER A 34 -29.88 -24.12 7.79
C SER A 34 -29.60 -25.41 8.59
N ALA A 35 -30.58 -25.85 9.37
CA ALA A 35 -30.51 -27.14 10.08
C ALA A 35 -30.36 -28.34 9.11
N ASP A 36 -30.83 -28.20 7.87
CA ASP A 36 -30.77 -29.25 6.84
C ASP A 36 -29.45 -29.27 6.06
N GLY A 37 -28.55 -28.30 6.31
CA GLY A 37 -27.24 -28.21 5.68
C GLY A 37 -26.90 -26.84 5.09
N ILE A 38 -25.95 -26.82 4.16
CA ILE A 38 -25.46 -25.60 3.49
C ILE A 38 -25.91 -25.63 2.03
N LYS A 39 -26.65 -24.60 1.61
CA LYS A 39 -27.04 -24.37 0.22
C LYS A 39 -26.25 -23.20 -0.37
N ILE A 40 -25.64 -23.42 -1.53
CA ILE A 40 -24.96 -22.37 -2.30
C ILE A 40 -25.87 -21.98 -3.46
N VAL A 41 -26.18 -20.70 -3.60
CA VAL A 41 -27.04 -20.17 -4.66
C VAL A 41 -26.20 -19.29 -5.57
N PRO A 42 -25.87 -19.75 -6.80
CA PRO A 42 -25.22 -18.92 -7.80
C PRO A 42 -26.10 -17.74 -8.20
N GLU A 43 -25.51 -16.57 -8.33
CA GLU A 43 -26.20 -15.34 -8.72
C GLU A 43 -25.32 -14.50 -9.65
N THR A 44 -25.95 -13.63 -10.42
CA THR A 44 -25.26 -12.66 -11.28
C THR A 44 -25.80 -11.29 -10.96
N LYS A 45 -24.92 -10.39 -10.50
CA LYS A 45 -25.25 -8.99 -10.22
C LYS A 45 -24.75 -8.13 -11.36
N LYS A 46 -25.52 -7.11 -11.73
CA LYS A 46 -25.13 -6.20 -12.81
C LYS A 46 -24.50 -4.94 -12.25
N PHE A 47 -23.30 -4.64 -12.74
CA PHE A 47 -22.58 -3.42 -12.43
C PHE A 47 -22.31 -2.62 -13.70
N GLU A 48 -22.19 -1.31 -13.53
CA GLU A 48 -21.56 -0.43 -14.51
C GLU A 48 -20.37 0.26 -13.84
N PHE A 49 -19.24 0.26 -14.52
CA PHE A 49 -18.06 1.04 -14.15
C PHE A 49 -18.00 2.29 -15.02
N LYS A 50 -17.79 3.45 -14.41
CA LYS A 50 -17.41 4.68 -15.11
C LYS A 50 -15.97 5.02 -14.74
N THR A 51 -15.15 5.30 -15.73
CA THR A 51 -13.74 5.62 -15.52
C THR A 51 -13.39 6.88 -16.30
N ASN A 52 -12.91 7.90 -15.59
CA ASN A 52 -12.31 9.07 -16.23
C ASN A 52 -10.90 8.69 -16.74
N LEU A 53 -10.65 8.87 -18.03
CA LEU A 53 -9.41 8.55 -18.73
C LEU A 53 -8.40 9.69 -18.71
N HIS A 54 -8.81 10.91 -18.33
CA HIS A 54 -7.88 12.02 -18.11
C HIS A 54 -6.94 11.71 -16.96
N VAL A 55 -5.64 11.83 -17.21
CA VAL A 55 -4.60 11.64 -16.18
C VAL A 55 -4.24 13.01 -15.61
N PRO A 56 -4.61 13.31 -14.35
CA PRO A 56 -4.41 14.63 -13.77
C PRO A 56 -2.94 14.91 -13.48
N LYS A 57 -2.55 16.18 -13.55
CA LYS A 57 -1.28 16.63 -12.98
C LYS A 57 -1.29 16.37 -11.47
N THR A 58 -0.47 15.41 -11.05
CA THR A 58 -0.52 14.83 -9.71
C THR A 58 0.71 15.19 -8.89
N GLY A 59 0.47 15.69 -7.68
CA GLY A 59 1.52 15.80 -6.67
C GLY A 59 1.31 14.82 -5.52
N VAL A 60 2.39 14.57 -4.80
CA VAL A 60 2.38 13.81 -3.56
C VAL A 60 3.13 14.60 -2.48
N MET A 61 2.55 14.66 -1.28
CA MET A 61 3.24 15.15 -0.11
C MET A 61 3.48 14.02 0.89
N LEU A 62 4.76 13.81 1.22
CA LEU A 62 5.21 12.74 2.09
C LEU A 62 5.38 13.27 3.52
N ILE A 63 4.73 12.62 4.51
CA ILE A 63 5.12 12.83 5.91
C ILE A 63 6.35 11.96 6.16
N GLY A 64 7.46 12.56 6.58
CA GLY A 64 8.77 11.90 6.68
C GLY A 64 9.57 11.96 5.38
N TRP A 65 9.45 13.05 4.62
CA TRP A 65 10.09 13.19 3.30
C TRP A 65 11.62 13.06 3.36
N GLY A 66 12.26 13.56 4.43
CA GLY A 66 13.70 13.46 4.69
C GLY A 66 14.13 12.13 5.32
N GLY A 67 13.23 11.15 5.43
CA GLY A 67 13.55 9.76 5.82
C GLY A 67 14.13 8.94 4.68
N ASN A 68 14.56 7.70 4.98
CA ASN A 68 15.16 6.81 3.99
C ASN A 68 14.24 6.58 2.79
N ASN A 69 12.98 6.23 3.04
CA ASN A 69 11.98 5.99 1.99
C ASN A 69 11.67 7.24 1.16
N GLY A 70 11.42 8.38 1.81
CA GLY A 70 11.06 9.62 1.11
C GLY A 70 12.18 10.13 0.20
N THR A 71 13.42 10.10 0.68
CA THR A 71 14.60 10.46 -0.12
C THR A 71 14.88 9.44 -1.22
N THR A 72 14.64 8.16 -0.97
CA THR A 72 14.84 7.08 -1.98
C THR A 72 13.83 7.20 -3.12
N LEU A 73 12.53 7.40 -2.80
CA LEU A 73 11.50 7.63 -3.80
C LEU A 73 11.82 8.88 -4.64
N THR A 74 12.17 9.99 -3.98
CA THR A 74 12.47 11.25 -4.67
C THR A 74 13.68 11.08 -5.60
N SER A 75 14.81 10.58 -5.08
CA SER A 75 16.03 10.39 -5.87
C SER A 75 15.82 9.40 -7.02
N GLY A 76 15.06 8.32 -6.79
CA GLY A 76 14.73 7.33 -7.80
C GLY A 76 13.86 7.90 -8.93
N VAL A 77 12.85 8.72 -8.59
CA VAL A 77 12.01 9.39 -9.59
C VAL A 77 12.82 10.37 -10.43
N TYR A 78 13.62 11.23 -9.81
CA TYR A 78 14.42 12.21 -10.54
C TYR A 78 15.51 11.56 -11.41
N ALA A 79 16.12 10.46 -10.95
CA ALA A 79 17.06 9.72 -11.78
C ALA A 79 16.40 9.11 -13.03
N ASN A 80 15.19 8.56 -12.91
CA ASN A 80 14.44 8.06 -14.06
C ASN A 80 13.98 9.19 -14.98
N LYS A 81 13.53 10.31 -14.42
CA LYS A 81 13.12 11.51 -15.17
C LYS A 81 14.25 12.05 -16.05
N HIS A 82 15.47 12.09 -15.52
CA HIS A 82 16.65 12.56 -16.26
C HIS A 82 17.36 11.46 -17.06
N GLY A 83 16.84 10.22 -17.03
CA GLY A 83 17.44 9.10 -17.74
C GLY A 83 18.87 8.78 -17.29
N LEU A 84 19.16 8.97 -15.99
CA LEU A 84 20.52 8.86 -15.47
C LEU A 84 21.11 7.46 -15.65
N VAL A 85 22.44 7.47 -15.80
CA VAL A 85 23.29 6.30 -15.90
C VAL A 85 24.49 6.54 -14.98
N TRP A 86 24.93 5.51 -14.26
CA TRP A 86 26.10 5.62 -13.38
C TRP A 86 26.89 4.32 -13.35
N ASP A 87 28.19 4.47 -13.12
CA ASP A 87 29.06 3.32 -12.90
C ASP A 87 28.90 2.76 -11.49
N THR A 88 28.93 1.44 -11.41
CA THR A 88 29.13 0.70 -10.18
C THR A 88 30.34 -0.20 -10.34
N LYS A 89 30.81 -0.78 -9.23
CA LYS A 89 31.85 -1.83 -9.30
C LYS A 89 31.44 -3.07 -10.14
N ARG A 90 30.16 -3.18 -10.51
CA ARG A 90 29.60 -4.28 -11.32
C ARG A 90 29.34 -3.88 -12.77
N GLY A 91 29.71 -2.66 -13.16
CA GLY A 91 29.44 -2.07 -14.46
C GLY A 91 28.41 -0.95 -14.40
N GLU A 92 28.06 -0.47 -15.58
CA GLU A 92 27.10 0.61 -15.80
C GLU A 92 25.68 0.19 -15.40
N VAL A 93 24.97 1.07 -14.70
CA VAL A 93 23.56 0.90 -14.32
C VAL A 93 22.75 2.08 -14.82
N LYS A 94 21.61 1.79 -15.45
CA LYS A 94 20.62 2.79 -15.87
C LYS A 94 19.47 2.87 -14.85
N ALA A 95 19.00 4.09 -14.60
CA ALA A 95 17.81 4.34 -13.79
C ALA A 95 16.61 3.50 -14.30
N ASN A 96 15.87 2.91 -13.36
CA ASN A 96 14.69 2.09 -13.62
C ASN A 96 13.73 2.12 -12.43
N TYR A 97 12.56 1.48 -12.58
CA TYR A 97 11.54 1.33 -11.55
C TYR A 97 11.35 -0.13 -11.11
N HIS A 98 12.41 -0.95 -11.12
CA HIS A 98 12.31 -2.34 -10.69
C HIS A 98 11.69 -2.44 -9.28
N GLY A 99 10.81 -3.43 -9.10
CA GLY A 99 10.03 -3.60 -7.87
C GLY A 99 8.65 -2.96 -7.88
N SER A 100 8.36 -2.06 -8.82
CA SER A 100 7.02 -1.48 -9.02
C SER A 100 6.15 -2.39 -9.89
N LEU A 101 4.96 -2.74 -9.40
CA LEU A 101 3.94 -3.46 -10.16
C LEU A 101 3.43 -2.63 -11.33
N THR A 102 3.14 -1.34 -11.11
CA THR A 102 2.57 -0.49 -12.17
C THR A 102 3.56 -0.28 -13.31
N GLN A 103 4.86 -0.16 -13.02
CA GLN A 103 5.88 0.13 -14.02
C GLN A 103 6.52 -1.10 -14.65
N CYS A 104 6.64 -2.21 -13.91
CA CYS A 104 7.35 -3.41 -14.38
C CYS A 104 6.47 -4.67 -14.43
N GLY A 105 5.25 -4.63 -13.87
CA GLY A 105 4.32 -5.75 -13.92
C GLY A 105 3.67 -5.93 -15.29
N THR A 106 3.17 -7.13 -15.53
CA THR A 106 2.38 -7.46 -16.73
C THR A 106 1.05 -8.12 -16.37
N THR A 107 0.08 -7.99 -17.25
CA THR A 107 -1.21 -8.72 -17.23
C THR A 107 -1.29 -9.65 -18.45
N TYR A 108 -1.93 -10.80 -18.29
CA TYR A 108 -2.15 -11.75 -19.38
C TYR A 108 -3.37 -11.32 -20.21
N LEU A 109 -3.20 -11.26 -21.54
CA LEU A 109 -4.27 -10.90 -22.47
C LEU A 109 -4.94 -12.13 -23.09
N GLY A 110 -4.17 -13.16 -23.41
CA GLY A 110 -4.67 -14.33 -24.14
C GLY A 110 -3.61 -14.97 -25.02
N GLN A 111 -4.05 -15.88 -25.88
CA GLN A 111 -3.25 -16.51 -26.93
C GLN A 111 -3.90 -16.27 -28.30
N ASP A 112 -3.09 -16.20 -29.35
CA ASP A 112 -3.60 -16.23 -30.72
C ASP A 112 -3.85 -17.67 -31.21
N GLU A 113 -4.37 -17.81 -32.43
CA GLU A 113 -4.66 -19.09 -33.08
C GLU A 113 -3.42 -20.00 -33.23
N LYS A 114 -2.22 -19.44 -33.13
CA LYS A 114 -0.95 -20.18 -33.21
C LYS A 114 -0.43 -20.58 -31.82
N GLY A 115 -1.15 -20.25 -30.75
CA GLY A 115 -0.74 -20.49 -29.37
C GLY A 115 0.26 -19.48 -28.83
N THR A 116 0.49 -18.35 -29.51
CA THR A 116 1.41 -17.31 -29.03
C THR A 116 0.77 -16.57 -27.87
N THR A 117 1.38 -16.61 -26.69
CA THR A 117 0.92 -15.87 -25.52
C THR A 117 1.17 -14.37 -25.65
N TYR A 118 0.14 -13.56 -25.40
CA TYR A 118 0.22 -12.10 -25.32
C TYR A 118 0.05 -11.62 -23.88
N VAL A 119 0.93 -10.71 -23.49
CA VAL A 119 0.86 -9.98 -22.22
C VAL A 119 0.94 -8.49 -22.50
N ALA A 120 0.39 -7.66 -21.62
CA ALA A 120 0.55 -6.21 -21.67
C ALA A 120 1.22 -5.70 -20.39
N PRO A 121 1.92 -4.55 -20.42
CA PRO A 121 2.31 -3.85 -19.21
C PRO A 121 1.10 -3.60 -18.32
N PHE A 122 1.24 -3.71 -17.00
CA PHE A 122 0.12 -3.52 -16.07
C PHE A 122 -0.51 -2.12 -16.23
N LYS A 123 0.34 -1.10 -16.42
CA LYS A 123 -0.09 0.27 -16.75
C LYS A 123 -0.80 0.46 -18.09
N ALA A 124 -0.85 -0.55 -18.96
CA ALA A 124 -1.62 -0.49 -20.20
C ALA A 124 -3.10 -0.88 -19.99
N LEU A 125 -3.48 -1.34 -18.78
CA LEU A 125 -4.89 -1.60 -18.44
C LEU A 125 -5.70 -0.29 -18.48
N LEU A 126 -5.22 0.78 -17.86
CA LEU A 126 -5.86 2.10 -17.90
C LEU A 126 -4.79 3.19 -17.95
N PRO A 127 -5.09 4.40 -18.48
CA PRO A 127 -4.18 5.53 -18.36
C PRO A 127 -3.83 5.78 -16.89
N MET A 128 -2.54 5.79 -16.56
CA MET A 128 -2.00 5.97 -15.21
C MET A 128 -1.03 7.14 -15.19
N VAL A 129 -0.90 7.79 -14.03
CA VAL A 129 0.16 8.78 -13.80
C VAL A 129 1.52 8.18 -14.11
N ASN A 130 2.31 8.89 -14.91
CA ASN A 130 3.70 8.57 -15.15
C ASN A 130 4.53 9.00 -13.93
N PRO A 131 5.30 8.10 -13.29
CA PRO A 131 6.18 8.43 -12.18
C PRO A 131 7.07 9.66 -12.41
N ASN A 132 7.56 9.87 -13.64
CA ASN A 132 8.47 10.97 -13.99
C ASN A 132 7.80 12.36 -13.91
N ASP A 133 6.46 12.40 -13.93
CA ASP A 133 5.67 13.62 -13.91
C ASP A 133 5.17 13.98 -12.50
N LEU A 134 5.42 13.11 -11.51
CA LEU A 134 5.05 13.36 -10.12
C LEU A 134 5.79 14.57 -9.54
N ILE A 135 5.03 15.47 -8.91
CA ILE A 135 5.58 16.55 -8.10
C ILE A 135 5.64 16.10 -6.64
N ILE A 136 6.85 15.92 -6.12
CA ILE A 136 7.07 15.38 -4.77
C ILE A 136 7.46 16.52 -3.82
N GLY A 137 6.74 16.61 -2.70
CA GLY A 137 7.03 17.49 -1.58
C GLY A 137 6.75 16.79 -0.25
N GLY A 138 6.71 17.55 0.85
CA GLY A 138 6.27 17.02 2.12
C GLY A 138 6.92 17.65 3.34
N TRP A 139 6.84 16.92 4.44
CA TRP A 139 7.23 17.35 5.78
C TRP A 139 8.29 16.42 6.37
N ASP A 140 9.17 16.96 7.20
CA ASP A 140 10.04 16.16 8.06
C ASP A 140 10.35 16.95 9.32
N ILE A 141 10.50 16.26 10.44
CA ILE A 141 10.92 16.86 11.71
C ILE A 141 12.37 17.34 11.66
N SER A 142 13.15 16.90 10.67
CA SER A 142 14.51 17.35 10.39
C SER A 142 14.53 18.36 9.23
N LYS A 143 15.24 19.48 9.39
CA LYS A 143 15.35 20.53 8.35
C LYS A 143 16.33 20.23 7.21
N LEU A 144 17.00 19.07 7.23
CA LEU A 144 17.96 18.71 6.19
C LEU A 144 17.26 18.72 4.81
N ASN A 145 17.92 19.31 3.81
CA ASN A 145 17.47 19.18 2.43
C ASN A 145 17.50 17.71 1.97
N ILE A 146 16.89 17.42 0.82
CA ILE A 146 16.74 16.05 0.34
C ILE A 146 18.08 15.40 -0.02
N TYR A 147 19.07 16.14 -0.52
CA TYR A 147 20.39 15.61 -0.81
C TYR A 147 21.12 15.13 0.48
N GLU A 148 21.19 15.98 1.50
CA GLU A 148 21.82 15.62 2.78
C GLU A 148 21.05 14.53 3.51
N SER A 149 19.72 14.54 3.41
CA SER A 149 18.88 13.46 3.91
C SER A 149 19.15 12.12 3.20
N ALA A 150 19.32 12.13 1.86
CA ALA A 150 19.66 10.95 1.08
C ALA A 150 21.06 10.42 1.42
N ARG A 151 22.03 11.31 1.66
CA ARG A 151 23.37 10.94 2.15
C ARG A 151 23.30 10.27 3.51
N ARG A 152 22.53 10.83 4.45
CA ARG A 152 22.29 10.24 5.79
C ARG A 152 21.62 8.86 5.70
N ALA A 153 20.76 8.63 4.71
CA ALA A 153 20.05 7.37 4.54
C ALA A 153 20.97 6.21 4.09
N HIS A 154 22.10 6.49 3.42
CA HIS A 154 23.04 5.50 2.92
C HIS A 154 22.40 4.41 2.02
N VAL A 155 21.43 4.80 1.19
CA VAL A 155 20.70 3.89 0.28
C VAL A 155 21.22 3.97 -1.15
N MET A 156 21.25 5.17 -1.73
CA MET A 156 21.62 5.36 -3.13
C MET A 156 23.13 5.29 -3.35
N GLU A 157 23.54 4.75 -4.50
CA GLU A 157 24.94 4.77 -4.93
C GLU A 157 25.45 6.22 -5.01
N PRO A 158 26.63 6.54 -4.44
CA PRO A 158 27.16 7.91 -4.44
C PRO A 158 27.27 8.51 -5.84
N ALA A 159 27.65 7.70 -6.84
CA ALA A 159 27.80 8.13 -8.23
C ALA A 159 26.47 8.57 -8.86
N MET A 160 25.36 7.95 -8.46
CA MET A 160 24.01 8.40 -8.85
C MET A 160 23.64 9.69 -8.11
N LEU A 161 23.84 9.71 -6.79
CA LEU A 161 23.36 10.81 -5.95
C LEU A 161 24.05 12.15 -6.27
N ILE A 162 25.35 12.12 -6.58
CA ILE A 162 26.12 13.32 -6.95
C ILE A 162 25.55 13.98 -8.21
N GLN A 163 25.04 13.19 -9.18
CA GLN A 163 24.44 13.74 -10.41
C GLN A 163 23.14 14.51 -10.14
N LEU A 164 22.47 14.25 -9.01
CA LEU A 164 21.22 14.92 -8.60
C LEU A 164 21.44 16.03 -7.57
N LYS A 165 22.69 16.31 -7.17
CA LYS A 165 23.00 17.20 -6.04
C LYS A 165 22.33 18.57 -6.15
N ASP A 166 22.55 19.28 -7.25
CA ASP A 166 22.09 20.66 -7.44
C ASP A 166 20.56 20.81 -7.41
N GLU A 167 19.84 19.73 -7.71
CA GLU A 167 18.38 19.69 -7.70
C GLU A 167 17.86 19.31 -6.31
N LEU A 168 18.41 18.25 -5.70
CA LEU A 168 17.97 17.77 -4.40
C LEU A 168 18.36 18.70 -3.23
N GLU A 169 19.44 19.49 -3.35
CA GLU A 169 19.82 20.49 -2.34
C GLU A 169 18.81 21.64 -2.25
N LYS A 170 18.04 21.90 -3.32
CA LYS A 170 17.01 22.95 -3.34
C LYS A 170 15.72 22.50 -2.67
N MET A 171 15.51 21.20 -2.52
CA MET A 171 14.30 20.62 -1.94
C MET A 171 14.43 20.53 -0.42
N HIS A 172 13.54 21.23 0.28
CA HIS A 172 13.53 21.29 1.74
C HIS A 172 12.19 20.81 2.28
N PRO A 173 12.18 19.91 3.28
CA PRO A 173 10.95 19.53 3.96
C PRO A 173 10.30 20.72 4.68
N LEU A 174 8.98 20.80 4.62
CA LEU A 174 8.19 21.70 5.46
C LEU A 174 8.31 21.27 6.95
N PRO A 175 8.17 22.22 7.90
CA PRO A 175 8.11 21.88 9.32
C PRO A 175 6.95 20.92 9.60
N ALA A 176 7.19 19.87 10.39
CA ALA A 176 6.24 18.79 10.62
C ALA A 176 5.55 18.88 11.99
N VAL A 177 4.34 18.31 12.12
CA VAL A 177 3.75 18.00 13.43
C VAL A 177 4.59 16.90 14.11
N PHE A 178 4.95 17.11 15.37
CA PHE A 178 5.77 16.18 16.14
C PHE A 178 5.30 16.08 17.59
N ASP A 179 5.16 14.86 18.09
CA ASP A 179 4.90 14.56 19.49
C ASP A 179 5.77 13.38 19.94
N LEU A 180 6.72 13.67 20.84
CA LEU A 180 7.67 12.67 21.34
C LEU A 180 6.99 11.54 22.12
N ASN A 181 5.75 11.73 22.59
CA ASN A 181 4.99 10.68 23.28
C ASN A 181 4.51 9.57 22.34
N PHE A 182 4.54 9.80 21.03
CA PHE A 182 4.11 8.84 20.03
C PHE A 182 5.24 8.05 19.39
N VAL A 183 6.50 8.47 19.51
CA VAL A 183 7.65 7.81 18.87
C VAL A 183 8.72 7.45 19.90
N ALA A 184 9.83 6.85 19.45
CA ALA A 184 10.95 6.56 20.33
C ALA A 184 11.61 7.84 20.88
N PRO A 185 12.01 7.88 22.17
CA PRO A 185 12.69 9.03 22.77
C PRO A 185 13.97 9.47 22.02
N ASN A 186 14.64 8.53 21.34
CA ASN A 186 15.84 8.78 20.55
C ASN A 186 15.59 9.62 19.27
N GLN A 187 14.34 9.93 18.94
CA GLN A 187 14.00 10.83 17.84
C GLN A 187 14.05 12.32 18.25
N LYS A 188 14.18 12.63 19.54
CA LYS A 188 14.19 14.01 20.06
C LYS A 188 15.24 14.90 19.38
N ASP A 189 16.47 14.40 19.26
CA ASP A 189 17.59 15.19 18.73
C ASP A 189 17.50 15.41 17.21
N ARG A 190 16.66 14.63 16.52
CA ARG A 190 16.38 14.80 15.09
C ARG A 190 15.36 15.92 14.82
N ALA A 191 14.55 16.28 15.80
CA ALA A 191 13.42 17.20 15.65
C ALA A 191 13.86 18.67 15.76
N ASP A 192 14.27 19.27 14.64
CA ASP A 192 14.66 20.69 14.53
C ASP A 192 13.81 21.50 13.53
N ASN A 193 12.73 20.90 13.01
CA ASN A 193 11.81 21.46 12.01
C ASN A 193 10.36 21.11 12.35
N VAL A 194 9.81 21.73 13.40
CA VAL A 194 8.50 21.35 13.98
C VAL A 194 7.51 22.51 13.90
N ILE A 195 6.24 22.20 13.61
CA ILE A 195 5.13 23.18 13.66
C ILE A 195 4.81 23.51 15.13
N PRO A 196 4.93 24.77 15.57
CA PRO A 196 4.59 25.17 16.93
C PRO A 196 3.07 25.23 17.14
N GLY A 197 2.66 25.45 18.38
CA GLY A 197 1.27 25.66 18.74
C GLY A 197 0.54 24.39 19.16
N ASN A 198 -0.76 24.54 19.35
CA ASN A 198 -1.65 23.48 19.81
C ASN A 198 -2.13 22.60 18.62
N LYS A 199 -2.72 21.44 18.90
CA LYS A 199 -3.08 20.45 17.86
C LYS A 199 -4.04 20.99 16.80
N TRP A 200 -4.92 21.93 17.16
CA TRP A 200 -5.81 22.58 16.19
C TRP A 200 -5.07 23.58 15.30
N GLU A 201 -4.17 24.38 15.86
CA GLU A 201 -3.30 25.29 15.09
C GLU A 201 -2.37 24.51 14.14
N GLN A 202 -1.85 23.37 14.62
CA GLN A 202 -1.06 22.44 13.81
C GLN A 202 -1.88 21.86 12.65
N LEU A 203 -3.11 21.40 12.92
CA LEU A 203 -4.04 20.92 11.89
C LEU A 203 -4.30 21.99 10.82
N GLU A 204 -4.64 23.21 11.22
CA GLU A 204 -4.92 24.31 10.28
C GLU A 204 -3.67 24.71 9.49
N THR A 205 -2.49 24.67 10.10
CA THR A 205 -1.22 24.89 9.41
C THR A 205 -0.97 23.83 8.34
N VAL A 206 -1.17 22.54 8.66
CA VAL A 206 -1.03 21.44 7.72
C VAL A 206 -2.02 21.58 6.55
N ARG A 207 -3.29 21.89 6.83
CA ARG A 207 -4.30 22.16 5.79
C ARG A 207 -3.87 23.30 4.86
N LYS A 208 -3.35 24.40 5.42
CA LYS A 208 -2.82 25.51 4.62
C LYS A 208 -1.66 25.07 3.74
N GLN A 209 -0.71 24.32 4.29
CA GLN A 209 0.45 23.82 3.54
C GLN A 209 0.04 22.90 2.38
N MET A 210 -0.99 22.06 2.55
CA MET A 210 -1.56 21.24 1.48
C MET A 210 -2.16 22.11 0.35
N ARG A 211 -2.96 23.12 0.70
CA ARG A 211 -3.53 24.07 -0.27
C ARG A 211 -2.46 24.85 -1.03
N ASP A 212 -1.50 25.41 -0.29
CA ASP A 212 -0.38 26.18 -0.85
C ASP A 212 0.42 25.32 -1.83
N PHE A 213 0.73 24.07 -1.48
CA PHE A 213 1.46 23.15 -2.36
C PHE A 213 0.67 22.82 -3.63
N LYS A 214 -0.65 22.58 -3.50
CA LYS A 214 -1.55 22.32 -4.63
C LYS A 214 -1.59 23.52 -5.58
N GLU A 215 -1.75 24.73 -5.05
CA GLU A 215 -1.84 25.98 -5.82
C GLU A 215 -0.51 26.32 -6.51
N GLN A 216 0.60 26.35 -5.77
CA GLN A 216 1.93 26.72 -6.28
C GLN A 216 2.38 25.82 -7.43
N ASN A 217 2.03 24.54 -7.37
CA ASN A 217 2.38 23.56 -8.40
C ASN A 217 1.28 23.37 -9.46
N LYS A 218 0.15 24.08 -9.36
CA LYS A 218 -1.01 23.97 -10.26
C LYS A 218 -1.49 22.53 -10.41
N LEU A 219 -1.61 21.82 -9.29
CA LEU A 219 -1.96 20.41 -9.26
C LEU A 219 -3.48 20.22 -9.35
N GLU A 220 -3.88 19.27 -10.18
CA GLU A 220 -5.27 18.82 -10.27
C GLU A 220 -5.56 17.82 -9.14
N LYS A 221 -4.60 16.93 -8.87
CA LYS A 221 -4.68 15.92 -7.80
C LYS A 221 -3.50 16.05 -6.84
N LEU A 222 -3.78 15.86 -5.56
CA LEU A 222 -2.79 15.74 -4.50
C LEU A 222 -3.05 14.42 -3.75
N ILE A 223 -2.00 13.76 -3.29
CA ILE A 223 -2.07 12.57 -2.42
C ILE A 223 -1.16 12.80 -1.23
N ILE A 224 -1.62 12.41 -0.04
CA ILE A 224 -0.83 12.46 1.19
C ILE A 224 -0.42 11.04 1.56
N LEU A 225 0.86 10.83 1.86
CA LEU A 225 1.38 9.51 2.22
C LEU A 225 2.30 9.60 3.44
N TRP A 226 1.94 8.86 4.49
CA TRP A 226 2.76 8.72 5.68
C TRP A 226 3.87 7.70 5.48
N THR A 227 5.12 8.16 5.54
CA THR A 227 6.32 7.31 5.55
C THR A 227 7.32 7.73 6.64
N ALA A 228 6.81 8.41 7.68
CA ALA A 228 7.60 8.81 8.84
C ALA A 228 7.76 7.65 9.83
N ASN A 229 8.42 7.93 10.95
CA ASN A 229 8.60 7.00 12.05
C ASN A 229 7.28 6.26 12.39
N THR A 230 7.42 4.98 12.72
CA THR A 230 6.32 4.21 13.31
C THR A 230 5.95 4.85 14.64
N GLU A 231 4.70 5.26 14.78
CA GLU A 231 4.17 5.70 16.06
C GLU A 231 3.72 4.49 16.90
N ARG A 232 3.64 4.63 18.21
CA ARG A 232 2.87 3.70 19.05
C ARG A 232 1.39 3.78 18.67
N TYR A 233 0.62 2.77 19.04
CA TYR A 233 -0.83 2.88 18.97
C TYR A 233 -1.34 3.97 19.91
N CYS A 234 -2.36 4.71 19.44
CA CYS A 234 -3.23 5.47 20.32
C CYS A 234 -4.22 4.54 21.01
N GLU A 235 -4.60 4.87 22.23
CA GLU A 235 -5.67 4.20 22.95
C GLU A 235 -7.02 4.72 22.44
N VAL A 236 -7.77 3.86 21.75
CA VAL A 236 -9.10 4.19 21.23
C VAL A 236 -10.09 4.28 22.38
N LYS A 237 -10.76 5.44 22.51
CA LYS A 237 -11.61 5.80 23.66
C LYS A 237 -12.90 6.47 23.21
N GLU A 238 -13.96 6.18 23.93
CA GLU A 238 -15.24 6.90 23.85
C GLU A 238 -15.02 8.38 24.19
N GLY A 239 -15.70 9.28 23.48
CA GLY A 239 -15.55 10.73 23.65
C GLY A 239 -14.34 11.34 22.95
N VAL A 240 -13.45 10.53 22.38
CA VAL A 240 -12.23 10.99 21.69
C VAL A 240 -12.19 10.51 20.24
N HIS A 241 -12.34 9.20 20.01
CA HIS A 241 -11.99 8.58 18.72
C HIS A 241 -13.17 7.93 17.99
N MET A 242 -14.38 7.93 18.55
CA MET A 242 -15.46 7.05 18.06
C MET A 242 -16.29 7.67 16.95
N THR A 243 -16.45 9.00 16.93
CA THR A 243 -17.20 9.72 15.88
C THR A 243 -16.38 10.89 15.32
N PRO A 244 -16.71 11.40 14.12
CA PRO A 244 -16.05 12.57 13.56
C PRO A 244 -16.08 13.79 14.50
N GLU A 245 -17.20 14.01 15.19
CA GLU A 245 -17.39 15.15 16.09
C GLU A 245 -16.50 15.03 17.33
N GLN A 246 -16.44 13.82 17.92
CA GLN A 246 -15.54 13.53 19.05
C GLN A 246 -14.09 13.76 18.65
N LEU A 247 -13.69 13.27 17.47
CA LEU A 247 -12.34 13.41 16.96
C LEU A 247 -11.96 14.89 16.77
N LEU A 248 -12.79 15.67 16.10
CA LEU A 248 -12.54 17.10 15.87
C LEU A 248 -12.51 17.89 17.19
N GLN A 249 -13.37 17.55 18.16
CA GLN A 249 -13.36 18.18 19.46
C GLN A 249 -12.12 17.80 20.29
N ALA A 250 -11.67 16.56 20.22
CA ALA A 250 -10.46 16.09 20.88
C ALA A 250 -9.21 16.79 20.34
N ILE A 251 -9.12 17.01 19.03
CA ILE A 251 -8.05 17.82 18.42
C ILE A 251 -8.06 19.25 18.98
N LYS A 252 -9.24 19.90 19.04
CA LYS A 252 -9.39 21.24 19.63
C LYS A 252 -8.99 21.30 21.11
N ASN A 253 -9.30 20.24 21.86
CA ASN A 253 -9.01 20.13 23.27
C ASN A 253 -7.56 19.72 23.58
N ASN A 254 -6.71 19.52 22.58
CA ASN A 254 -5.35 19.00 22.73
C ASN A 254 -5.28 17.65 23.45
N ASP A 255 -6.25 16.77 23.19
CA ASP A 255 -6.31 15.47 23.84
C ASP A 255 -5.01 14.68 23.60
N PRO A 256 -4.37 14.11 24.64
CA PRO A 256 -3.05 13.47 24.53
C PRO A 256 -3.03 12.22 23.64
N GLU A 257 -4.17 11.58 23.37
CA GLU A 257 -4.23 10.40 22.49
C GLU A 257 -4.44 10.73 21.01
N ILE A 258 -4.57 12.00 20.63
CA ILE A 258 -4.50 12.44 19.23
C ILE A 258 -3.05 12.44 18.75
N SER A 259 -2.70 11.48 17.89
CA SER A 259 -1.35 11.39 17.30
C SER A 259 -1.10 12.44 16.21
N PRO A 260 0.17 12.76 15.90
CA PRO A 260 0.52 13.48 14.69
C PRO A 260 -0.07 12.87 13.41
N SER A 261 -0.03 11.54 13.24
CA SER A 261 -0.67 10.87 12.10
C SER A 261 -2.18 11.13 12.00
N THR A 262 -2.88 11.20 13.13
CA THR A 262 -4.31 11.55 13.19
C THR A 262 -4.55 12.98 12.71
N ILE A 263 -3.67 13.92 13.06
CA ILE A 263 -3.75 15.32 12.60
C ILE A 263 -3.58 15.40 11.08
N TYR A 264 -2.58 14.75 10.50
CA TYR A 264 -2.37 14.76 9.05
C TYR A 264 -3.53 14.10 8.29
N ALA A 265 -4.03 12.96 8.78
CA ALA A 265 -5.13 12.27 8.13
C ALA A 265 -6.44 13.09 8.21
N THR A 266 -6.72 13.70 9.36
CA THR A 266 -7.87 14.61 9.51
C THR A 266 -7.74 15.82 8.59
N ALA A 267 -6.55 16.44 8.52
CA ALA A 267 -6.28 17.55 7.61
C ALA A 267 -6.48 17.18 6.14
N ALA A 268 -5.97 16.01 5.71
CA ALA A 268 -6.15 15.53 4.35
C ALA A 268 -7.63 15.32 3.99
N ILE A 269 -8.40 14.68 4.88
CA ILE A 269 -9.83 14.44 4.65
C ILE A 269 -10.61 15.74 4.57
N LEU A 270 -10.34 16.70 5.46
CA LEU A 270 -11.00 18.02 5.44
C LEU A 270 -10.62 18.89 4.23
N GLU A 271 -9.57 18.54 3.49
CA GLU A 271 -9.20 19.17 2.22
C GLU A 271 -9.62 18.31 1.00
N HIS A 272 -10.37 17.23 1.22
CA HIS A 272 -10.76 16.25 0.20
C HIS A 272 -9.56 15.64 -0.56
N ILE A 273 -8.48 15.34 0.17
CA ILE A 273 -7.24 14.77 -0.36
C ILE A 273 -7.08 13.32 0.11
N PRO A 274 -6.88 12.35 -0.80
CA PRO A 274 -6.61 10.97 -0.42
C PRO A 274 -5.41 10.83 0.53
N TYR A 275 -5.54 9.94 1.52
CA TYR A 275 -4.51 9.72 2.54
C TYR A 275 -4.09 8.25 2.63
N ILE A 276 -2.78 8.00 2.63
CA ILE A 276 -2.18 6.67 2.70
C ILE A 276 -1.33 6.56 3.96
N ASN A 277 -1.63 5.56 4.81
CA ASN A 277 -0.80 5.21 5.96
C ASN A 277 0.19 4.10 5.60
N GLY A 278 1.46 4.46 5.41
CA GLY A 278 2.55 3.52 5.13
C GLY A 278 3.18 2.85 6.35
N SER A 279 2.73 3.19 7.55
CA SER A 279 3.28 2.71 8.83
C SER A 279 2.20 1.94 9.63
N PRO A 280 2.58 1.17 10.67
CA PRO A 280 1.66 0.23 11.29
C PRO A 280 0.75 0.82 12.37
N GLN A 281 0.95 2.07 12.80
CA GLN A 281 0.09 2.66 13.84
C GLN A 281 -1.37 2.75 13.41
N ASN A 282 -2.29 2.70 14.38
CA ASN A 282 -3.73 2.69 14.19
C ASN A 282 -4.32 4.09 13.89
N THR A 283 -3.74 4.81 12.93
CA THR A 283 -4.18 6.15 12.49
C THR A 283 -5.69 6.20 12.19
N PHE A 284 -6.19 5.16 11.53
CA PHE A 284 -7.60 5.03 11.12
C PHE A 284 -8.49 4.56 12.28
N VAL A 285 -8.67 5.42 13.28
CA VAL A 285 -9.65 5.22 14.35
C VAL A 285 -11.09 5.36 13.82
N PRO A 286 -12.12 4.83 14.52
CA PRO A 286 -13.49 4.78 13.99
C PRO A 286 -14.05 6.13 13.52
N GLY A 287 -13.83 7.20 14.29
CA GLY A 287 -14.28 8.55 13.95
C GLY A 287 -13.58 9.14 12.73
N LEU A 288 -12.33 8.73 12.45
CA LEU A 288 -11.60 9.14 11.25
C LEU A 288 -12.10 8.39 10.01
N ILE A 289 -12.42 7.09 10.14
CA ILE A 289 -13.04 6.30 9.06
C ILE A 289 -14.41 6.89 8.70
N GLN A 290 -15.25 7.16 9.69
CA GLN A 290 -16.55 7.81 9.47
C GLN A 290 -16.42 9.20 8.86
N LEU A 291 -15.36 9.95 9.23
CA LEU A 291 -15.09 11.25 8.62
C LEU A 291 -14.72 11.09 7.13
N ALA A 292 -13.87 10.12 6.79
CA ALA A 292 -13.53 9.82 5.41
C ALA A 292 -14.74 9.36 4.58
N GLU A 293 -15.61 8.53 5.15
CA GLU A 293 -16.87 8.12 4.53
C GLU A 293 -17.83 9.30 4.32
N ARG A 294 -17.91 10.22 5.29
CA ARG A 294 -18.76 11.41 5.19
C ARG A 294 -18.30 12.39 4.11
N GLU A 295 -16.99 12.62 4.03
CA GLU A 295 -16.39 13.57 3.09
C GLU A 295 -16.06 12.95 1.72
N ASP A 296 -16.38 11.66 1.53
CA ASP A 296 -16.09 10.84 0.34
C ASP A 296 -14.61 10.87 -0.07
N VAL A 297 -13.72 10.66 0.90
CA VAL A 297 -12.27 10.71 0.71
C VAL A 297 -11.64 9.34 0.85
N ALA A 298 -10.87 8.95 -0.16
CA ALA A 298 -10.13 7.70 -0.17
C ALA A 298 -9.03 7.69 0.92
N ILE A 299 -9.11 6.70 1.80
CA ILE A 299 -8.09 6.39 2.80
C ILE A 299 -7.61 4.95 2.61
N MET A 300 -6.32 4.71 2.87
CA MET A 300 -5.80 3.35 2.84
C MET A 300 -4.56 3.16 3.70
N GLY A 301 -4.41 1.96 4.26
CA GLY A 301 -3.28 1.48 5.05
C GLY A 301 -3.58 0.06 5.53
N ASP A 302 -2.81 -0.56 6.40
CA ASP A 302 -1.66 0.00 7.13
C ASP A 302 -0.37 -0.80 6.82
N ASP A 303 0.77 -0.11 6.93
CA ASP A 303 2.14 -0.64 6.84
C ASP A 303 2.56 -1.23 5.48
N PHE A 304 3.61 -0.67 4.84
CA PHE A 304 4.08 -1.16 3.53
C PHE A 304 4.45 -2.64 3.53
N LYS A 305 3.90 -3.44 2.60
CA LYS A 305 4.23 -4.87 2.48
C LYS A 305 5.51 -5.08 1.67
N THR A 306 6.66 -4.82 2.29
CA THR A 306 8.00 -5.08 1.75
C THR A 306 8.49 -6.50 2.08
N GLY A 307 9.53 -6.93 1.35
CA GLY A 307 10.44 -8.04 1.68
C GLY A 307 9.81 -9.25 2.37
N GLN A 308 10.05 -9.37 3.68
CA GLN A 308 9.67 -10.53 4.49
C GLN A 308 8.16 -10.79 4.52
N THR A 309 7.34 -9.79 4.82
CA THR A 309 5.89 -10.02 4.98
C THR A 309 5.23 -10.32 3.63
N LYS A 310 5.71 -9.69 2.55
CA LYS A 310 5.27 -10.01 1.19
C LYS A 310 5.55 -11.48 0.85
N PHE A 311 6.76 -11.95 1.15
CA PHE A 311 7.14 -13.35 0.99
C PHE A 311 6.32 -14.30 1.89
N LYS A 312 6.12 -13.94 3.16
CA LYS A 312 5.30 -14.72 4.11
C LYS A 312 3.88 -14.94 3.61
N SER A 313 3.24 -13.89 3.09
CA SER A 313 1.87 -13.99 2.54
C SER A 313 1.77 -14.88 1.29
N VAL A 314 2.90 -15.14 0.61
CA VAL A 314 2.97 -16.12 -0.49
C VAL A 314 3.19 -17.52 0.06
N MET A 315 4.15 -17.67 1.00
CA MET A 315 4.53 -18.97 1.53
C MET A 315 3.42 -19.61 2.36
N ALA A 316 2.76 -18.85 3.24
CA ALA A 316 1.66 -19.36 4.05
C ALA A 316 0.50 -19.86 3.16
N ASP A 317 0.13 -19.07 2.15
CA ASP A 317 -0.92 -19.43 1.18
C ASP A 317 -0.53 -20.68 0.39
N PHE A 318 0.71 -20.74 -0.12
CA PHE A 318 1.23 -21.91 -0.83
C PHE A 318 1.18 -23.18 0.03
N LEU A 319 1.68 -23.13 1.27
CA LEU A 319 1.75 -24.30 2.16
C LEU A 319 0.35 -24.81 2.51
N ILE A 320 -0.53 -23.92 2.96
CA ILE A 320 -1.89 -24.26 3.39
C ILE A 320 -2.74 -24.74 2.21
N SER A 321 -2.66 -24.06 1.06
CA SER A 321 -3.39 -24.44 -0.15
C SER A 321 -2.89 -25.76 -0.75
N SER A 322 -1.64 -26.15 -0.45
CA SER A 322 -1.09 -27.47 -0.81
C SER A 322 -1.47 -28.58 0.15
N GLY A 323 -2.29 -28.30 1.18
CA GLY A 323 -2.70 -29.28 2.19
C GLY A 323 -1.65 -29.55 3.26
N LEU A 324 -0.62 -28.70 3.39
CA LEU A 324 0.38 -28.80 4.46
C LEU A 324 -0.08 -27.96 5.65
N LYS A 325 -0.14 -28.56 6.84
CA LYS A 325 -0.56 -27.87 8.06
C LYS A 325 0.63 -27.08 8.60
N LEU A 326 0.61 -25.76 8.43
CA LEU A 326 1.60 -24.87 9.01
C LEU A 326 1.45 -24.88 10.53
N THR A 327 2.48 -25.35 11.25
CA THR A 327 2.45 -25.47 12.72
C THR A 327 3.22 -24.36 13.41
N ALA A 328 4.25 -23.80 12.76
CA ALA A 328 4.97 -22.65 13.28
C ALA A 328 5.50 -21.73 12.17
N VAL A 329 5.52 -20.43 12.45
CA VAL A 329 6.18 -19.38 11.65
C VAL A 329 7.01 -18.52 12.58
N VAL A 330 8.33 -18.59 12.46
CA VAL A 330 9.24 -17.80 13.28
C VAL A 330 9.98 -16.82 12.40
N SER A 331 9.73 -15.52 12.58
CA SER A 331 10.26 -14.44 11.73
C SER A 331 11.17 -13.50 12.52
N TYR A 332 12.48 -13.66 12.35
CA TYR A 332 13.50 -12.76 12.87
C TYR A 332 13.87 -11.69 11.86
N ASN A 333 14.17 -10.49 12.36
CA ASN A 333 14.63 -9.38 11.55
C ASN A 333 15.67 -8.55 12.31
N HIS A 334 16.66 -8.03 11.60
CA HIS A 334 17.49 -6.94 12.10
C HIS A 334 17.86 -5.95 11.01
N LEU A 335 17.95 -4.67 11.39
CA LEU A 335 18.24 -3.53 10.52
C LEU A 335 18.90 -2.40 11.34
N GLY A 336 19.68 -1.55 10.67
CA GLY A 336 20.52 -0.51 11.28
C GLY A 336 20.17 0.92 10.88
N ASN A 337 19.10 1.11 10.11
CA ASN A 337 18.60 2.43 9.73
C ASN A 337 17.73 3.06 10.84
N ASN A 338 17.22 4.27 10.61
CA ASN A 338 16.42 5.00 11.60
C ASN A 338 15.08 4.31 11.93
N ASP A 339 14.54 3.49 11.02
CA ASP A 339 13.35 2.67 11.31
C ASP A 339 13.68 1.65 12.40
N GLY A 340 14.78 0.90 12.24
CA GLY A 340 15.27 -0.02 13.27
C GLY A 340 15.53 0.66 14.62
N LEU A 341 16.15 1.85 14.60
CA LEU A 341 16.42 2.63 15.81
C LEU A 341 15.13 3.05 16.54
N ASN A 342 14.10 3.44 15.80
CA ASN A 342 12.80 3.79 16.38
C ASN A 342 12.05 2.56 16.91
N LEU A 343 12.13 1.44 16.19
CA LEU A 343 11.52 0.16 16.57
C LEU A 343 12.23 -0.54 17.73
N ASP A 344 13.39 -0.06 18.19
CA ASP A 344 14.01 -0.53 19.42
C ASP A 344 13.21 -0.11 20.68
N PHE A 345 12.33 0.87 20.54
CA PHE A 345 11.36 1.24 21.57
C PHE A 345 10.13 0.32 21.53
N GLU A 346 9.86 -0.37 22.64
CA GLU A 346 8.84 -1.42 22.75
C GLU A 346 7.44 -1.00 22.28
N LYS A 347 6.99 0.21 22.61
CA LYS A 347 5.65 0.67 22.19
C LYS A 347 5.53 0.85 20.68
N CYS A 348 6.60 1.28 20.01
CA CYS A 348 6.65 1.38 18.54
C CYS A 348 6.81 -0.02 17.90
N PHE A 349 7.62 -0.90 18.52
CA PHE A 349 7.73 -2.30 18.10
C PHE A 349 6.37 -3.00 18.12
N ARG A 350 5.57 -2.79 19.17
CA ARG A 350 4.26 -3.44 19.32
C ARG A 350 3.34 -3.21 18.13
N SER A 351 3.32 -2.00 17.57
CA SER A 351 2.55 -1.68 16.36
C SER A 351 3.00 -2.54 15.17
N LYS A 352 4.31 -2.66 14.96
CA LYS A 352 4.89 -3.50 13.90
C LYS A 352 4.69 -5.00 14.14
N GLN A 353 4.67 -5.42 15.40
CA GLN A 353 4.42 -6.80 15.77
C GLN A 353 3.00 -7.21 15.37
N ILE A 354 2.00 -6.38 15.69
CA ILE A 354 0.60 -6.65 15.34
C ILE A 354 0.42 -6.80 13.83
N SER A 355 0.90 -5.84 13.03
CA SER A 355 0.73 -5.88 11.56
C SER A 355 1.44 -7.04 10.87
N LYS A 356 2.55 -7.53 11.45
CA LYS A 356 3.30 -8.69 10.92
C LYS A 356 2.73 -10.04 11.35
N SER A 357 2.04 -10.09 12.49
CA SER A 357 1.47 -11.31 13.03
C SER A 357 0.15 -11.70 12.37
N SER A 358 -0.68 -10.72 11.99
CA SER A 358 -2.04 -10.98 11.47
C SER A 358 -2.12 -11.47 10.02
N VAL A 359 -0.99 -11.54 9.32
CA VAL A 359 -0.96 -11.75 7.85
C VAL A 359 -1.27 -13.19 7.41
N ILE A 360 -1.39 -14.12 8.35
CA ILE A 360 -1.69 -15.54 8.08
C ILE A 360 -3.07 -15.97 8.59
N ASP A 361 -3.74 -15.11 9.37
CA ASP A 361 -4.94 -15.46 10.13
C ASP A 361 -6.10 -15.88 9.21
N ASP A 362 -6.29 -15.20 8.08
CA ASP A 362 -7.32 -15.52 7.09
C ASP A 362 -7.07 -16.87 6.41
N MET A 363 -5.82 -17.16 6.03
CA MET A 363 -5.45 -18.43 5.39
C MET A 363 -5.65 -19.62 6.32
N VAL A 364 -5.30 -19.46 7.61
CA VAL A 364 -5.56 -20.45 8.66
C VAL A 364 -7.06 -20.64 8.84
N GLY A 365 -7.81 -19.55 8.95
CA GLY A 365 -9.27 -19.56 9.10
C GLY A 365 -10.03 -20.20 7.93
N TYR A 366 -9.48 -20.16 6.72
CA TYR A 366 -10.10 -20.78 5.54
C TYR A 366 -9.90 -22.30 5.42
N ASN A 367 -9.13 -22.94 6.31
CA ASN A 367 -8.88 -24.38 6.25
C ASN A 367 -9.13 -25.12 7.57
N PRO A 368 -10.40 -25.31 7.97
CA PRO A 368 -10.74 -26.02 9.21
C PRO A 368 -10.39 -27.52 9.20
N ILE A 369 -10.01 -28.09 8.04
CA ILE A 369 -9.52 -29.48 7.96
C ILE A 369 -8.12 -29.57 8.58
N LEU A 370 -7.23 -28.62 8.26
CA LEU A 370 -5.89 -28.57 8.84
C LEU A 370 -5.89 -27.98 10.26
N TYR A 371 -6.80 -27.05 10.51
CA TYR A 371 -6.91 -26.31 11.78
C TYR A 371 -8.27 -26.53 12.46
N PRO A 372 -8.55 -27.75 12.96
CA PRO A 372 -9.79 -28.02 13.66
C PRO A 372 -9.89 -27.17 14.94
N ASN A 373 -11.10 -26.87 15.39
CA ASN A 373 -11.37 -26.17 16.66
C ASN A 373 -10.68 -24.79 16.80
N GLY A 374 -10.33 -24.13 15.69
CA GLY A 374 -9.66 -22.83 15.73
C GLY A 374 -8.19 -22.90 16.15
N GLU A 375 -7.55 -24.05 15.96
CA GLU A 375 -6.09 -24.18 16.09
C GLU A 375 -5.37 -23.11 15.24
N HIS A 376 -4.24 -22.64 15.75
CA HIS A 376 -3.45 -21.61 15.08
C HIS A 376 -1.95 -21.96 15.19
N PRO A 377 -1.14 -21.75 14.14
CA PRO A 377 0.30 -21.95 14.24
C PRO A 377 0.94 -21.06 15.30
N ASP A 378 2.02 -21.53 15.91
CA ASP A 378 2.90 -20.69 16.70
C ASP A 378 3.49 -19.60 15.79
N HIS A 379 3.21 -18.32 16.08
CA HIS A 379 3.68 -17.22 15.24
C HIS A 379 4.50 -16.21 16.05
N VAL A 380 5.80 -16.19 15.80
CA VAL A 380 6.76 -15.33 16.52
C VAL A 380 7.37 -14.31 15.57
N VAL A 381 7.37 -13.05 15.96
CA VAL A 381 7.97 -11.94 15.21
C VAL A 381 8.98 -11.22 16.09
N VAL A 382 10.22 -11.09 15.59
CA VAL A 382 11.31 -10.39 16.27
C VAL A 382 11.92 -9.34 15.35
N ILE A 383 12.19 -8.16 15.90
CA ILE A 383 12.94 -7.09 15.25
C ILE A 383 14.02 -6.62 16.21
N LYS A 384 15.26 -6.47 15.72
CA LYS A 384 16.40 -5.97 16.49
C LYS A 384 17.11 -4.85 15.75
N TYR A 385 17.54 -3.84 16.48
CA TYR A 385 18.38 -2.78 15.94
C TYR A 385 19.85 -3.24 15.90
N VAL A 386 20.45 -3.24 14.71
CA VAL A 386 21.85 -3.62 14.49
C VAL A 386 22.47 -2.58 13.56
N PRO A 387 23.14 -1.53 14.10
CA PRO A 387 23.60 -0.38 13.32
C PRO A 387 24.43 -0.73 12.08
N SER A 388 25.27 -1.77 12.19
CA SER A 388 26.26 -2.13 11.15
C SER A 388 25.66 -2.55 9.82
N VAL A 389 24.38 -2.98 9.77
CA VAL A 389 23.74 -3.39 8.51
C VAL A 389 23.04 -2.23 7.80
N GLY A 390 22.93 -1.05 8.42
CA GLY A 390 22.27 0.11 7.83
C GLY A 390 20.86 -0.19 7.29
N ASP A 391 20.58 0.22 6.06
CA ASP A 391 19.30 -0.05 5.37
C ASP A 391 19.14 -1.50 4.87
N SER A 392 20.23 -2.27 4.86
CA SER A 392 20.31 -3.66 4.38
C SER A 392 19.77 -4.63 5.43
N LYS A 393 18.46 -4.55 5.67
CA LYS A 393 17.71 -5.39 6.60
C LYS A 393 17.92 -6.88 6.27
N ARG A 394 18.12 -7.69 7.32
CA ARG A 394 18.15 -9.15 7.22
C ARG A 394 16.87 -9.73 7.79
N ALA A 395 16.22 -10.59 7.03
CA ALA A 395 15.06 -11.37 7.45
C ALA A 395 15.45 -12.86 7.47
N LEU A 396 15.15 -13.52 8.58
CA LEU A 396 15.34 -14.95 8.74
C LEU A 396 14.00 -15.55 9.18
N ASP A 397 13.48 -16.47 8.39
CA ASP A 397 12.17 -17.08 8.61
C ASP A 397 12.30 -18.60 8.65
N GLU A 398 11.61 -19.23 9.58
CA GLU A 398 11.42 -20.67 9.60
C GLU A 398 9.93 -21.00 9.57
N TYR A 399 9.54 -21.88 8.64
CA TYR A 399 8.19 -22.40 8.49
C TYR A 399 8.22 -23.90 8.80
N ASP A 400 7.59 -24.32 9.90
CA ASP A 400 7.38 -25.73 10.22
C ASP A 400 5.98 -26.15 9.79
N SER A 401 5.85 -27.30 9.15
CA SER A 401 4.57 -27.87 8.72
C SER A 401 4.49 -29.36 9.00
N ASP A 402 3.35 -29.80 9.52
CA ASP A 402 2.98 -31.21 9.54
C ASP A 402 2.58 -31.67 8.14
N ILE A 403 3.11 -32.81 7.73
CA ILE A 403 2.83 -33.45 6.44
C ILE A 403 2.37 -34.91 6.63
N PHE A 404 2.16 -35.61 5.52
CA PHE A 404 1.59 -36.96 5.50
C PHE A 404 2.27 -37.93 6.48
N CYS A 405 1.45 -38.76 7.16
CA CYS A 405 1.88 -39.79 8.10
C CYS A 405 2.77 -39.30 9.26
N GLY A 406 2.56 -38.08 9.75
CA GLY A 406 3.30 -37.52 10.89
C GLY A 406 4.70 -37.03 10.53
N GLY A 407 5.00 -36.90 9.23
CA GLY A 407 6.23 -36.26 8.76
C GLY A 407 6.24 -34.76 9.03
N LYS A 408 7.42 -34.15 8.88
CA LYS A 408 7.64 -32.71 9.00
C LYS A 408 8.22 -32.13 7.71
N ASN A 409 7.81 -30.92 7.36
CA ASN A 409 8.46 -30.09 6.36
C ASN A 409 8.92 -28.80 7.03
N ILE A 410 10.22 -28.51 6.95
CA ILE A 410 10.83 -27.32 7.54
C ILE A 410 11.49 -26.52 6.43
N ILE A 411 11.08 -25.27 6.28
CA ILE A 411 11.66 -24.32 5.31
C ILE A 411 12.32 -23.19 6.09
N SER A 412 13.65 -23.10 5.97
CA SER A 412 14.44 -21.98 6.51
C SER A 412 14.83 -21.03 5.38
N VAL A 413 14.58 -19.74 5.58
CA VAL A 413 14.78 -18.69 4.58
C VAL A 413 15.66 -17.60 5.16
N HIS A 414 16.67 -17.19 4.39
CA HIS A 414 17.43 -15.98 4.62
C HIS A 414 17.15 -14.99 3.48
N ASN A 415 16.72 -13.79 3.81
CA ASN A 415 16.44 -12.73 2.85
C ASN A 415 17.20 -11.45 3.24
N THR A 416 18.05 -10.97 2.33
CA THR A 416 18.67 -9.64 2.43
C THR A 416 17.80 -8.64 1.68
N CYS A 417 17.21 -7.72 2.43
CA CYS A 417 16.27 -6.72 1.96
C CYS A 417 16.94 -5.34 2.06
N GLU A 418 17.29 -4.71 0.94
CA GLU A 418 17.53 -3.26 0.91
C GLU A 418 16.17 -2.57 1.09
N ASP A 419 15.83 -2.23 2.34
CA ASP A 419 14.44 -2.02 2.75
C ASP A 419 13.82 -0.81 2.02
N SER A 420 14.58 0.28 1.88
CA SER A 420 14.13 1.47 1.18
C SER A 420 13.99 1.25 -0.33
N LEU A 421 14.88 0.46 -0.94
CA LEU A 421 14.79 0.09 -2.37
C LEU A 421 13.60 -0.83 -2.65
N LEU A 422 13.12 -1.59 -1.66
CA LEU A 422 11.87 -2.35 -1.75
C LEU A 422 10.64 -1.49 -1.44
N ALA A 423 10.75 -0.51 -0.53
CA ALA A 423 9.65 0.34 -0.11
C ALA A 423 9.30 1.43 -1.14
N ALA A 424 10.29 2.11 -1.72
CA ALA A 424 10.06 3.21 -2.63
C ALA A 424 9.21 2.83 -3.87
N PRO A 425 9.43 1.69 -4.56
CA PRO A 425 8.56 1.26 -5.64
C PRO A 425 7.13 0.92 -5.19
N LEU A 426 6.94 0.43 -3.96
CA LEU A 426 5.59 0.19 -3.40
C LEU A 426 4.88 1.50 -3.07
N MET A 427 5.60 2.51 -2.57
CA MET A 427 5.05 3.86 -2.38
C MET A 427 4.61 4.44 -3.72
N LEU A 428 5.42 4.27 -4.75
CA LEU A 428 5.10 4.71 -6.10
C LEU A 428 3.82 4.04 -6.62
N ASP A 429 3.70 2.71 -6.47
CA ASP A 429 2.49 1.98 -6.83
C ASP A 429 1.27 2.46 -6.04
N LEU A 430 1.42 2.68 -4.73
CA LEU A 430 0.34 3.17 -3.86
C LEU A 430 -0.17 4.54 -4.33
N ILE A 431 0.73 5.46 -4.67
CA ILE A 431 0.38 6.81 -5.16
C ILE A 431 -0.35 6.70 -6.50
N ILE A 432 0.19 5.95 -7.45
CA ILE A 432 -0.37 5.85 -8.81
C ILE A 432 -1.72 5.13 -8.79
N LEU A 433 -1.85 4.05 -8.02
CA LEU A 433 -3.09 3.30 -7.94
C LEU A 433 -4.15 4.04 -7.12
N MET A 434 -3.78 4.74 -6.05
CA MET A 434 -4.70 5.61 -5.33
C MET A 434 -5.26 6.69 -6.26
N GLU A 435 -4.41 7.34 -7.05
CA GLU A 435 -4.86 8.29 -8.07
C GLU A 435 -5.86 7.63 -9.03
N LEU A 436 -5.45 6.52 -9.65
CA LEU A 436 -6.26 5.81 -10.64
C LEU A 436 -7.64 5.41 -10.10
N PHE A 437 -7.70 4.79 -8.92
CA PHE A 437 -8.96 4.31 -8.37
C PHE A 437 -9.89 5.45 -7.97
N THR A 438 -9.38 6.65 -7.67
CA THR A 438 -10.24 7.83 -7.45
C THR A 438 -10.91 8.34 -8.74
N ARG A 439 -10.49 7.87 -9.92
CA ARG A 439 -11.17 8.12 -11.20
C ARG A 439 -12.17 7.04 -11.58
N VAL A 440 -12.28 5.98 -10.77
CA VAL A 440 -13.21 4.86 -10.99
C VAL A 440 -14.42 5.05 -10.09
N GLU A 441 -15.59 5.05 -10.72
CA GLU A 441 -16.88 5.01 -10.08
C GLU A 441 -17.63 3.75 -10.51
N LEU A 442 -18.55 3.30 -9.68
CA LEU A 442 -19.39 2.15 -9.95
C LEU A 442 -20.84 2.44 -9.55
N LYS A 443 -21.75 1.73 -10.18
CA LYS A 443 -23.14 1.64 -9.75
C LYS A 443 -23.64 0.21 -9.99
N ASP A 444 -24.55 -0.23 -9.14
CA ASP A 444 -25.33 -1.44 -9.38
C ASP A 444 -26.72 -1.12 -9.95
N GLU A 445 -27.53 -2.15 -10.18
CA GLU A 445 -28.90 -2.02 -10.68
C GLU A 445 -29.87 -1.27 -9.76
N THR A 446 -29.51 -1.09 -8.48
CA THR A 446 -30.32 -0.39 -7.47
C THR A 446 -30.00 1.11 -7.38
N MET A 447 -28.85 1.51 -7.91
CA MET A 447 -28.33 2.87 -7.86
C MET A 447 -28.74 3.70 -9.08
N LYS A 448 -29.03 4.99 -8.86
CA LYS A 448 -29.36 5.95 -9.94
C LYS A 448 -28.11 6.62 -10.52
N GLU A 449 -27.14 6.92 -9.66
CA GLU A 449 -25.93 7.66 -10.00
C GLU A 449 -24.70 6.78 -9.80
N PHE A 450 -23.59 7.16 -10.43
CA PHE A 450 -22.29 6.55 -10.19
C PHE A 450 -21.72 7.09 -8.88
N HIS A 451 -21.13 6.20 -8.09
CA HIS A 451 -20.49 6.55 -6.83
C HIS A 451 -19.05 6.04 -6.82
N HIS A 452 -18.19 6.71 -6.06
CA HIS A 452 -16.88 6.17 -5.75
C HIS A 452 -17.00 4.86 -4.96
N MET A 453 -15.90 4.09 -4.94
CA MET A 453 -15.78 2.95 -4.03
C MET A 453 -15.86 3.43 -2.57
N ASN A 454 -16.11 2.52 -1.64
CA ASN A 454 -16.05 2.83 -0.20
C ASN A 454 -14.75 3.58 0.13
N ALA A 455 -14.81 4.55 1.05
CA ALA A 455 -13.68 5.39 1.45
C ALA A 455 -12.43 4.58 1.83
N VAL A 456 -12.58 3.36 2.37
CA VAL A 456 -11.45 2.45 2.61
C VAL A 456 -11.12 1.68 1.32
N TYR A 457 -10.05 2.09 0.62
CA TYR A 457 -9.66 1.57 -0.70
C TYR A 457 -8.94 0.21 -0.61
N SER A 458 -9.64 -0.80 -0.09
CA SER A 458 -9.11 -2.16 0.14
C SER A 458 -8.60 -2.85 -1.14
N VAL A 459 -8.95 -2.35 -2.33
CA VAL A 459 -8.35 -2.77 -3.61
C VAL A 459 -6.82 -2.64 -3.63
N LEU A 460 -6.24 -1.75 -2.81
CA LEU A 460 -4.80 -1.52 -2.71
C LEU A 460 -4.08 -2.46 -1.73
N SER A 461 -4.78 -3.45 -1.15
CA SER A 461 -4.24 -4.35 -0.12
C SER A 461 -2.98 -5.11 -0.53
N PHE A 462 -2.76 -5.31 -1.83
CA PHE A 462 -1.53 -5.91 -2.38
C PHE A 462 -0.23 -5.25 -1.86
N LEU A 463 -0.30 -3.96 -1.52
CA LEU A 463 0.85 -3.13 -1.17
C LEU A 463 1.03 -2.98 0.35
N LEU A 464 0.13 -3.54 1.17
CA LEU A 464 0.01 -3.28 2.61
C LEU A 464 -0.04 -4.57 3.44
N LYS A 465 0.54 -4.53 4.66
CA LYS A 465 0.69 -5.70 5.53
C LYS A 465 -0.58 -6.00 6.32
N ALA A 466 -1.19 -4.95 6.86
CA ALA A 466 -2.43 -5.02 7.63
C ALA A 466 -3.49 -4.18 6.93
N PRO A 467 -3.98 -4.62 5.76
CA PRO A 467 -4.90 -3.82 4.98
C PRO A 467 -6.19 -3.55 5.76
N ARG A 468 -6.57 -2.28 5.82
CA ARG A 468 -7.90 -1.89 6.27
C ARG A 468 -8.94 -2.33 5.25
N THR A 469 -10.10 -2.72 5.76
CA THR A 469 -11.25 -3.11 4.96
C THR A 469 -12.48 -2.30 5.41
N PRO A 470 -13.48 -2.14 4.53
CA PRO A 470 -14.76 -1.56 4.93
C PRO A 470 -15.33 -2.29 6.15
N THR A 471 -15.98 -1.55 7.05
CA THR A 471 -16.53 -2.09 8.29
C THR A 471 -17.40 -3.32 8.03
N GLY A 472 -17.10 -4.44 8.71
CA GLY A 472 -17.85 -5.69 8.58
C GLY A 472 -17.44 -6.59 7.40
N THR A 473 -16.39 -6.24 6.65
CA THR A 473 -15.88 -7.06 5.53
C THR A 473 -14.60 -7.80 5.90
N PRO A 474 -14.36 -9.02 5.36
CA PRO A 474 -13.21 -9.84 5.70
C PRO A 474 -11.90 -9.24 5.19
N VAL A 475 -10.83 -9.45 5.95
CA VAL A 475 -9.46 -9.15 5.53
C VAL A 475 -8.90 -10.33 4.73
N ILE A 476 -8.30 -10.05 3.57
CA ILE A 476 -7.61 -11.04 2.74
C ILE A 476 -6.15 -10.64 2.68
N ASN A 477 -5.23 -11.52 3.10
CA ASN A 477 -3.79 -11.27 3.09
C ASN A 477 -3.04 -12.01 1.99
N SER A 478 -3.63 -13.03 1.36
CA SER A 478 -3.01 -13.74 0.22
C SER A 478 -2.60 -12.77 -0.88
N LEU A 479 -1.31 -12.73 -1.17
CA LEU A 479 -0.73 -11.77 -2.10
C LEU A 479 -1.32 -11.93 -3.51
N PHE A 480 -1.50 -13.18 -3.96
CA PHE A 480 -2.01 -13.45 -5.30
C PHE A 480 -3.51 -13.20 -5.42
N GLN A 481 -4.28 -13.45 -4.36
CA GLN A 481 -5.70 -13.07 -4.33
C GLN A 481 -5.86 -11.54 -4.37
N GLN A 482 -5.06 -10.80 -3.62
CA GLN A 482 -5.07 -9.33 -3.63
C GLN A 482 -4.68 -8.77 -5.01
N ARG A 483 -3.63 -9.32 -5.64
CA ARG A 483 -3.25 -8.94 -7.00
C ARG A 483 -4.37 -9.24 -8.00
N ALA A 484 -4.97 -10.43 -7.92
CA ALA A 484 -6.06 -10.83 -8.80
C ALA A 484 -7.28 -9.93 -8.62
N CYS A 485 -7.65 -9.57 -7.39
CA CYS A 485 -8.73 -8.61 -7.12
C CYS A 485 -8.51 -7.29 -7.86
N MET A 486 -7.36 -6.65 -7.62
CA MET A 486 -7.01 -5.39 -8.27
C MET A 486 -6.98 -5.50 -9.80
N GLU A 487 -6.31 -6.52 -10.34
CA GLU A 487 -6.22 -6.75 -11.78
C GLU A 487 -7.59 -6.99 -12.41
N ASN A 488 -8.45 -7.79 -11.76
CA ASN A 488 -9.78 -8.10 -12.27
C ASN A 488 -10.72 -6.89 -12.24
N ILE A 489 -10.61 -6.00 -11.26
CA ILE A 489 -11.36 -4.74 -11.27
C ILE A 489 -10.92 -3.88 -12.46
N LEU A 490 -9.61 -3.71 -12.67
CA LEU A 490 -9.10 -2.97 -13.83
C LEU A 490 -9.53 -3.60 -15.17
N ARG A 491 -9.55 -4.93 -15.26
CA ARG A 491 -10.08 -5.65 -16.42
C ARG A 491 -11.58 -5.39 -16.63
N ALA A 492 -12.36 -5.40 -15.55
CA ALA A 492 -13.80 -5.13 -15.60
C ALA A 492 -14.11 -3.72 -16.12
N THR A 493 -13.30 -2.70 -15.77
CA THR A 493 -13.46 -1.34 -16.32
C THR A 493 -13.29 -1.28 -17.85
N ARG A 494 -12.62 -2.27 -18.44
CA ARG A 494 -12.45 -2.43 -19.90
C ARG A 494 -13.37 -3.49 -20.53
N GLY A 495 -14.35 -3.98 -19.79
CA GLY A 495 -15.26 -5.04 -20.26
C GLY A 495 -14.59 -6.40 -20.47
N LEU A 496 -13.40 -6.63 -19.87
CA LEU A 496 -12.73 -7.92 -19.86
C LEU A 496 -13.17 -8.74 -18.64
N GLN A 497 -13.34 -10.04 -18.85
CA GLN A 497 -13.63 -10.99 -17.78
C GLN A 497 -12.38 -11.28 -16.91
N PRO A 498 -12.58 -11.74 -15.66
CA PRO A 498 -11.52 -12.25 -14.82
C PRO A 498 -10.76 -13.40 -15.47
N LEU A 499 -9.47 -13.52 -15.17
CA LEU A 499 -8.69 -14.68 -15.59
C LEU A 499 -9.12 -15.91 -14.78
N ASN A 500 -9.86 -16.82 -15.42
CA ASN A 500 -10.40 -18.02 -14.77
C ASN A 500 -9.39 -19.19 -14.71
N ASN A 501 -8.31 -19.15 -15.49
CA ASN A 501 -7.27 -20.19 -15.57
C ASN A 501 -7.78 -21.60 -15.91
N MET A 502 -9.00 -21.73 -16.43
CA MET A 502 -9.58 -23.04 -16.73
C MET A 502 -8.96 -23.65 -18.00
N HIS A 503 -8.61 -22.82 -18.98
CA HIS A 503 -7.98 -23.24 -20.25
C HIS A 503 -8.72 -24.40 -20.93
N LEU A 504 -10.06 -24.32 -20.95
CA LEU A 504 -10.92 -25.41 -21.44
C LEU A 504 -10.70 -25.69 -22.93
N GLU A 505 -10.36 -24.66 -23.71
CA GLU A 505 -9.97 -24.77 -25.11
C GLU A 505 -8.84 -25.79 -25.36
N TRP A 506 -7.98 -26.02 -24.38
CA TRP A 506 -6.87 -26.99 -24.44
C TRP A 506 -7.19 -28.33 -23.76
N LYS A 507 -8.27 -28.38 -22.98
CA LYS A 507 -8.72 -29.58 -22.25
C LYS A 507 -9.84 -30.33 -22.96
N MET A 508 -10.46 -29.70 -23.96
CA MET A 508 -11.43 -30.35 -24.83
C MET A 508 -10.74 -31.43 -25.67
N PRO A 509 -11.37 -32.60 -25.86
CA PRO A 509 -10.89 -33.59 -26.83
C PRO A 509 -10.76 -32.95 -28.22
N LYS A 510 -9.68 -33.25 -28.96
CA LYS A 510 -9.59 -32.87 -30.37
C LYS A 510 -10.68 -33.62 -31.13
N GLN A 511 -11.58 -32.88 -31.77
CA GLN A 511 -12.61 -33.44 -32.67
C GLN A 511 -12.01 -33.89 -33.99
#